data_AF-A0AAJ2IV45-F1
#
_entry.id   AF-A0AAJ2IV45-F1
#
_cell.length_a   1.000
_cell.length_b   1.000
_cell.length_c   1.000
_cell.angle_alpha   90.00
_cell.angle_beta   90.00
_cell.angle_gamma   90.00
#
_symmetry.space_group_name_H-M   'P 1'
#
loop_
_entity.id
_entity.type
_entity.pdbx_description
1 polymer ?
#
loop_
_entity_poly.entity_id
_entity_poly.type
_entity_poly.pdbx_seq_one_letter_code
_entity_poly.pdbx_strand_id
1 'polypeptide(L)'
;MKNEKIKKHKKLKLFFGIALPLLIVVGLFFPLPYYIEQPGGTIPVNQMVDVAGKKDEHKGNFYLTTVEMVRANAASMLYSKSNSFATILSSEEMTGGMTNQQFDLVNQFYMQTAQNTAVYQAFKLAGKPYEMKYQGVYVLSITEDSTFKNDLQLSDTITAVNGHTFKSSTDMIDYVSQQKVGDEVTIKYTRMDGSNHEATGKYIKLSNGKTGIGIGLVDHTQVVTDPKVKIDAGSIGGPSAGMMFTLEIYSQITGKDLRQGREIAGTGTINEDGSIGQIGGVDKKVATASNSGAKIFLCPDETEEQAKASGTTNNYTDALAAAKKLNTDMKIVPVKTIQDALDYLEK
;
A
#
# COMPACT_ATOMS: atom_id res chain seq x y z
N MET A 1 1.27 -46.86 -52.69
CA MET A 1 2.18 -46.37 -51.63
C MET A 1 2.65 -44.91 -51.76
N LYS A 2 2.83 -44.31 -52.96
CA LYS A 2 3.33 -42.91 -53.08
C LYS A 2 2.32 -41.83 -52.64
N ASN A 3 1.01 -42.03 -52.91
CA ASN A 3 -0.04 -41.04 -52.61
C ASN A 3 -0.43 -40.91 -51.13
N GLU A 4 -0.29 -41.98 -50.32
CA GLU A 4 -0.54 -41.91 -48.88
C GLU A 4 0.54 -41.12 -48.13
N LYS A 5 1.81 -41.29 -48.51
CA LYS A 5 2.91 -40.50 -47.96
C LYS A 5 2.70 -38.99 -48.21
N ILE A 6 2.23 -38.61 -49.41
CA ILE A 6 1.96 -37.20 -49.77
C ILE A 6 0.77 -36.62 -48.98
N LYS A 7 -0.33 -37.37 -48.83
CA LYS A 7 -1.47 -36.94 -48.00
C LYS A 7 -1.09 -36.79 -46.51
N LYS A 8 -0.26 -37.70 -45.99
CA LYS A 8 0.24 -37.64 -44.61
C LYS A 8 1.13 -36.41 -44.39
N HIS A 9 2.03 -36.08 -45.34
CA HIS A 9 2.83 -34.85 -45.28
C HIS A 9 2.00 -33.56 -45.41
N LYS A 10 0.92 -33.52 -46.22
CA LYS A 10 0.03 -32.36 -46.30
C LYS A 10 -0.77 -32.14 -45.01
N LYS A 11 -1.33 -33.20 -44.41
CA LYS A 11 -2.02 -33.12 -43.11
C LYS A 11 -1.05 -32.73 -41.98
N LEU A 12 0.18 -33.23 -42.01
CA LEU A 12 1.21 -32.87 -41.04
C LEU A 12 1.64 -31.40 -41.21
N LYS A 13 1.82 -30.90 -42.45
CA LYS A 13 2.09 -29.49 -42.72
C LYS A 13 0.94 -28.55 -42.34
N LEU A 14 -0.31 -28.98 -42.52
CA LEU A 14 -1.50 -28.22 -42.10
C LEU A 14 -1.65 -28.21 -40.58
N PHE A 15 -1.39 -29.36 -39.93
CA PHE A 15 -1.37 -29.48 -38.47
C PHE A 15 -0.27 -28.61 -37.87
N PHE A 16 0.99 -28.70 -38.33
CA PHE A 16 2.06 -27.81 -37.88
C PHE A 16 1.84 -26.34 -38.29
N GLY A 17 1.18 -26.09 -39.43
CA GLY A 17 0.86 -24.74 -39.90
C GLY A 17 -0.21 -24.01 -39.07
N ILE A 18 -1.01 -24.72 -38.28
CA ILE A 18 -2.04 -24.14 -37.40
C ILE A 18 -1.68 -24.36 -35.92
N ALA A 19 -1.21 -25.55 -35.55
CA ALA A 19 -0.86 -25.89 -34.17
C ALA A 19 0.35 -25.11 -33.66
N LEU A 20 1.35 -24.81 -34.51
CA LEU A 20 2.52 -24.04 -34.10
C LEU A 20 2.15 -22.56 -33.82
N PRO A 21 1.43 -21.84 -34.70
CA PRO A 21 0.91 -20.51 -34.37
C PRO A 21 0.00 -20.52 -33.13
N LEU A 22 -0.86 -21.54 -32.98
CA LEU A 22 -1.73 -21.66 -31.81
C LEU A 22 -0.93 -21.86 -30.52
N LEU A 23 0.10 -22.71 -30.52
CA LEU A 23 1.00 -22.88 -29.39
C LEU A 23 1.80 -21.61 -29.07
N ILE A 24 2.20 -20.86 -30.09
CA ILE A 24 2.86 -19.56 -29.92
C ILE A 24 1.88 -18.57 -29.28
N VAL A 25 0.64 -18.48 -29.77
CA VAL A 25 -0.38 -17.61 -29.19
C VAL A 25 -0.68 -18.02 -27.74
N VAL A 26 -0.91 -19.29 -27.48
CA VAL A 26 -1.14 -19.79 -26.11
C VAL A 26 0.06 -19.48 -25.21
N GLY A 27 1.30 -19.70 -25.68
CA GLY A 27 2.51 -19.38 -24.94
C GLY A 27 2.68 -17.87 -24.68
N LEU A 28 2.23 -17.01 -25.61
CA LEU A 28 2.28 -15.56 -25.46
C LEU A 28 1.36 -15.03 -24.36
N PHE A 29 0.22 -15.70 -24.14
CA PHE A 29 -0.79 -15.31 -23.15
C PHE A 29 -0.80 -16.16 -21.88
N PHE A 30 0.05 -17.18 -21.79
CA PHE A 30 0.18 -18.00 -20.59
C PHE A 30 0.77 -17.18 -19.43
N PRO A 31 0.18 -17.23 -18.22
CA PRO A 31 0.65 -16.46 -17.08
C PRO A 31 2.02 -16.94 -16.62
N LEU A 32 2.93 -16.00 -16.45
CA LEU A 32 4.28 -16.21 -15.94
C LEU A 32 4.33 -15.92 -14.43
N PRO A 33 5.35 -16.40 -13.70
CA PRO A 33 5.56 -16.10 -12.28
C PRO A 33 6.17 -14.70 -12.07
N TYR A 34 5.77 -13.73 -12.87
CA TYR A 34 6.23 -12.33 -12.81
C TYR A 34 5.03 -11.38 -12.82
N TYR A 35 5.24 -10.20 -12.26
CA TYR A 35 4.33 -9.07 -12.34
C TYR A 35 5.02 -7.91 -13.06
N ILE A 36 4.22 -7.10 -13.73
CA ILE A 36 4.64 -5.83 -14.30
C ILE A 36 3.99 -4.75 -13.44
N GLU A 37 4.82 -4.02 -12.72
CA GLU A 37 4.44 -2.82 -11.97
C GLU A 37 4.56 -1.61 -12.89
N GLN A 38 3.50 -0.85 -13.10
CA GLN A 38 3.47 0.27 -14.06
C GLN A 38 2.59 1.44 -13.57
N PRO A 39 2.68 2.63 -14.20
CA PRO A 39 1.78 3.75 -13.89
C PRO A 39 0.30 3.32 -13.93
N GLY A 40 -0.42 3.56 -12.84
CA GLY A 40 -1.85 3.24 -12.72
C GLY A 40 -2.72 4.47 -12.98
N GLY A 41 -3.75 4.64 -12.15
CA GLY A 41 -4.78 5.67 -12.29
C GLY A 41 -4.63 6.85 -11.33
N THR A 42 -5.28 7.95 -11.68
CA THR A 42 -5.40 9.16 -10.87
C THR A 42 -6.86 9.31 -10.45
N ILE A 43 -7.15 9.25 -9.15
CA ILE A 43 -8.52 9.13 -8.64
C ILE A 43 -8.81 10.28 -7.66
N PRO A 44 -9.88 11.07 -7.88
CA PRO A 44 -10.25 12.16 -6.99
C PRO A 44 -10.59 11.67 -5.58
N VAL A 45 -10.00 12.30 -4.56
CA VAL A 45 -10.18 11.89 -3.16
C VAL A 45 -11.56 12.24 -2.64
N ASN A 46 -12.15 13.35 -3.09
CA ASN A 46 -13.52 13.77 -2.76
C ASN A 46 -14.60 12.75 -3.16
N GLN A 47 -14.31 11.81 -4.08
CA GLN A 47 -15.23 10.73 -4.43
C GLN A 47 -15.21 9.58 -3.42
N MET A 48 -14.16 9.50 -2.61
CA MET A 48 -13.95 8.47 -1.60
C MET A 48 -14.29 8.95 -0.19
N VAL A 49 -14.29 10.26 0.06
CA VAL A 49 -14.47 10.85 1.39
C VAL A 49 -15.84 11.49 1.51
N ASP A 50 -16.61 11.03 2.50
CA ASP A 50 -17.88 11.62 2.92
C ASP A 50 -17.75 12.15 4.35
N VAL A 51 -18.09 13.43 4.55
CA VAL A 51 -18.12 14.08 5.87
C VAL A 51 -19.56 14.49 6.16
N ALA A 52 -20.16 13.90 7.20
CA ALA A 52 -21.54 14.14 7.61
C ALA A 52 -22.59 13.95 6.48
N GLY A 53 -22.38 13.00 5.56
CA GLY A 53 -23.29 12.76 4.43
C GLY A 53 -23.20 13.81 3.33
N LYS A 54 -22.17 14.67 3.35
CA LYS A 54 -21.94 15.72 2.35
C LYS A 54 -20.74 15.36 1.50
N LYS A 55 -20.88 15.62 0.19
CA LYS A 55 -19.78 15.59 -0.76
C LYS A 55 -19.09 16.95 -0.82
N ASP A 56 -17.80 16.94 -1.11
CA ASP A 56 -17.06 18.15 -1.36
C ASP A 56 -17.31 18.67 -2.78
N GLU A 57 -17.81 19.91 -2.87
CA GLU A 57 -18.11 20.61 -4.14
C GLU A 57 -17.14 21.75 -4.46
N HIS A 58 -16.09 21.98 -3.65
CA HIS A 58 -15.11 23.03 -3.96
C HIS A 58 -14.34 22.71 -5.25
N LYS A 59 -13.89 23.76 -5.94
CA LYS A 59 -13.19 23.65 -7.22
C LYS A 59 -11.79 23.04 -7.07
N GLY A 60 -11.34 22.36 -8.12
CA GLY A 60 -10.10 21.59 -8.11
C GLY A 60 -10.28 20.28 -7.35
N ASN A 61 -9.28 19.40 -7.36
CA ASN A 61 -9.36 18.13 -6.64
C ASN A 61 -8.01 17.76 -6.04
N PHE A 62 -8.07 17.08 -4.90
CA PHE A 62 -6.98 16.23 -4.45
C PHE A 62 -7.09 14.89 -5.18
N TYR A 63 -5.96 14.35 -5.64
CA TYR A 63 -5.91 13.04 -6.29
C TYR A 63 -4.96 12.08 -5.60
N LEU A 64 -5.42 10.84 -5.48
CA LEU A 64 -4.57 9.68 -5.29
C LEU A 64 -3.99 9.23 -6.61
N THR A 65 -2.76 8.76 -6.57
CA THR A 65 -2.10 8.08 -7.70
C THR A 65 -1.86 6.63 -7.34
N THR A 66 -2.27 5.72 -8.22
CA THR A 66 -2.09 4.29 -8.02
C THR A 66 -1.01 3.74 -8.93
N VAL A 67 -0.49 2.59 -8.54
CA VAL A 67 0.39 1.76 -9.35
C VAL A 67 -0.41 0.55 -9.79
N GLU A 68 -0.35 0.20 -11.06
CA GLU A 68 -1.01 -0.98 -11.58
C GLU A 68 -0.06 -2.18 -11.54
N MET A 69 -0.60 -3.32 -11.11
CA MET A 69 0.13 -4.58 -11.00
C MET A 69 -0.53 -5.59 -11.93
N VAL A 70 0.14 -5.90 -13.04
CA VAL A 70 -0.38 -6.81 -14.05
C VAL A 70 0.39 -8.12 -14.00
N ARG A 71 -0.30 -9.25 -13.90
CA ARG A 71 0.36 -10.56 -14.00
C ARG A 71 0.95 -10.71 -15.40
N ALA A 72 2.26 -10.93 -15.47
CA ALA A 72 2.97 -10.94 -16.73
C ALA A 72 2.64 -12.20 -17.55
N ASN A 73 2.55 -12.02 -18.85
CA ASN A 73 2.69 -13.03 -19.89
C ASN A 73 3.76 -12.58 -20.90
N ALA A 74 4.20 -13.44 -21.82
CA ALA A 74 5.29 -13.08 -22.72
C ALA A 74 4.96 -11.88 -23.63
N ALA A 75 3.69 -11.68 -24.02
CA ALA A 75 3.28 -10.50 -24.76
C ALA A 75 3.42 -9.20 -23.94
N SER A 76 2.93 -9.21 -22.70
CA SER A 76 3.02 -8.05 -21.80
C SER A 76 4.47 -7.71 -21.42
N MET A 77 5.36 -8.70 -21.29
CA MET A 77 6.79 -8.45 -21.05
C MET A 77 7.49 -7.81 -22.25
N LEU A 78 7.05 -8.09 -23.47
CA LEU A 78 7.55 -7.40 -24.66
C LEU A 78 6.99 -5.97 -24.71
N TYR A 79 5.72 -5.79 -24.39
CA TYR A 79 5.07 -4.48 -24.36
C TYR A 79 5.68 -3.55 -23.30
N SER A 80 5.98 -4.08 -22.10
CA SER A 80 6.53 -3.29 -20.99
C SER A 80 7.87 -2.64 -21.32
N LYS A 81 8.65 -3.20 -22.27
CA LYS A 81 9.91 -2.58 -22.75
C LYS A 81 9.73 -1.22 -23.40
N SER A 82 8.53 -0.91 -23.89
CA SER A 82 8.20 0.42 -24.43
C SER A 82 7.75 1.41 -23.35
N ASN A 83 7.34 0.92 -22.17
CA ASN A 83 6.97 1.75 -21.04
C ASN A 83 8.20 2.01 -20.16
N SER A 84 8.70 3.25 -20.23
CA SER A 84 9.91 3.63 -19.50
C SER A 84 9.78 3.63 -17.97
N PHE A 85 8.56 3.51 -17.43
CA PHE A 85 8.27 3.41 -16.00
C PHE A 85 7.75 2.03 -15.58
N ALA A 86 7.74 1.04 -16.49
CA ALA A 86 7.37 -0.32 -16.12
C ALA A 86 8.56 -1.03 -15.45
N THR A 87 8.28 -1.75 -14.37
CA THR A 87 9.23 -2.60 -13.64
C THR A 87 8.71 -4.03 -13.66
N ILE A 88 9.58 -4.99 -14.01
CA ILE A 88 9.25 -6.41 -13.95
C ILE A 88 9.75 -6.94 -12.61
N LEU A 89 8.87 -7.56 -11.84
CA LEU A 89 9.14 -8.17 -10.54
C LEU A 89 8.79 -9.65 -10.60
N SER A 90 9.54 -10.49 -9.89
CA SER A 90 9.08 -11.85 -9.63
C SER A 90 7.85 -11.83 -8.72
N SER A 91 7.06 -12.92 -8.73
CA SER A 91 5.91 -13.04 -7.83
C SER A 91 6.32 -12.97 -6.36
N GLU A 92 7.51 -13.49 -6.03
CA GLU A 92 8.04 -13.47 -4.67
C GLU A 92 8.45 -12.05 -4.22
N GLU A 93 9.15 -11.29 -5.07
CA GLU A 93 9.46 -9.88 -4.79
C GLU A 93 8.18 -9.04 -4.65
N MET A 94 7.15 -9.35 -5.43
CA MET A 94 5.89 -8.63 -5.43
C MET A 94 5.05 -8.93 -4.17
N THR A 95 4.84 -10.21 -3.85
CA THR A 95 3.89 -10.61 -2.80
C THR A 95 4.56 -11.01 -1.49
N GLY A 96 5.90 -11.02 -1.42
CA GLY A 96 6.63 -11.57 -0.28
C GLY A 96 6.35 -13.06 -0.04
N GLY A 97 5.98 -13.80 -1.10
CA GLY A 97 5.58 -15.20 -1.02
C GLY A 97 4.11 -15.45 -0.67
N MET A 98 3.31 -14.40 -0.45
CA MET A 98 1.87 -14.53 -0.22
C MET A 98 1.13 -14.95 -1.50
N THR A 99 0.02 -15.65 -1.34
CA THR A 99 -0.97 -15.79 -2.42
C THR A 99 -1.63 -14.44 -2.73
N ASN A 100 -2.19 -14.28 -3.93
CA ASN A 100 -2.87 -13.03 -4.30
C ASN A 100 -3.99 -12.63 -3.31
N GLN A 101 -4.77 -13.60 -2.84
CA GLN A 101 -5.85 -13.34 -1.87
C GLN A 101 -5.31 -12.82 -0.53
N GLN A 102 -4.19 -13.39 -0.06
CA GLN A 102 -3.54 -12.93 1.18
C GLN A 102 -2.92 -11.54 0.99
N PHE A 103 -2.27 -11.30 -0.15
CA PHE A 103 -1.70 -10.01 -0.49
C PHE A 103 -2.79 -8.91 -0.53
N ASP A 104 -3.93 -9.18 -1.17
CA ASP A 104 -5.05 -8.25 -1.24
C ASP A 104 -5.62 -7.97 0.16
N LEU A 105 -5.80 -9.02 0.98
CA LEU A 105 -6.29 -8.89 2.35
C LEU A 105 -5.34 -8.03 3.23
N VAL A 106 -4.04 -8.27 3.15
CA VAL A 106 -3.03 -7.47 3.86
C VAL A 106 -3.07 -6.01 3.43
N ASN A 107 -3.19 -5.76 2.13
CA ASN A 107 -3.30 -4.40 1.60
C ASN A 107 -4.60 -3.70 2.04
N GLN A 108 -5.70 -4.44 2.25
CA GLN A 108 -6.93 -3.89 2.83
C GLN A 108 -6.73 -3.47 4.29
N PHE A 109 -6.03 -4.24 5.12
CA PHE A 109 -5.73 -3.84 6.51
C PHE A 109 -4.80 -2.62 6.57
N TYR A 110 -3.81 -2.53 5.68
CA TYR A 110 -3.00 -1.32 5.55
C TYR A 110 -3.85 -0.10 5.16
N MET A 111 -4.80 -0.27 4.23
CA MET A 111 -5.70 0.81 3.82
C MET A 111 -6.62 1.24 4.96
N GLN A 112 -7.22 0.29 5.69
CA GLN A 112 -8.06 0.58 6.85
C GLN A 112 -7.30 1.35 7.94
N THR A 113 -6.06 0.94 8.22
CA THR A 113 -5.19 1.66 9.16
C THR A 113 -4.92 3.09 8.67
N ALA A 114 -4.54 3.25 7.39
CA ALA A 114 -4.28 4.56 6.81
C ALA A 114 -5.50 5.48 6.84
N GLN A 115 -6.70 4.94 6.61
CA GLN A 115 -7.97 5.66 6.73
C GLN A 115 -8.20 6.17 8.16
N ASN A 116 -8.06 5.31 9.16
CA ASN A 116 -8.25 5.69 10.55
C ASN A 116 -7.24 6.74 11.01
N THR A 117 -5.96 6.56 10.66
CA THR A 117 -4.92 7.53 11.00
C THR A 117 -5.14 8.86 10.28
N ALA A 118 -5.62 8.84 9.04
CA ALA A 118 -5.96 10.07 8.30
C ALA A 118 -7.11 10.85 8.94
N VAL A 119 -8.18 10.16 9.35
CA VAL A 119 -9.29 10.77 10.09
C VAL A 119 -8.79 11.34 11.42
N TYR A 120 -8.02 10.57 12.19
CA TYR A 120 -7.42 11.03 13.45
C TYR A 120 -6.57 12.30 13.24
N GLN A 121 -5.65 12.31 12.27
CA GLN A 121 -4.82 13.48 11.99
C GLN A 121 -5.64 14.69 11.56
N ALA A 122 -6.61 14.52 10.67
CA ALA A 122 -7.44 15.63 10.20
C ALA A 122 -8.19 16.28 11.37
N PHE A 123 -8.79 15.48 12.27
CA PHE A 123 -9.51 15.99 13.43
C PHE A 123 -8.59 16.63 14.47
N LYS A 124 -7.43 16.01 14.72
CA LYS A 124 -6.39 16.57 15.60
C LYS A 124 -5.92 17.94 15.12
N LEU A 125 -5.58 18.07 13.83
CA LEU A 125 -5.16 19.34 13.21
C LEU A 125 -6.27 20.39 13.23
N ALA A 126 -7.53 19.97 13.06
CA ALA A 126 -8.68 20.86 13.08
C ALA A 126 -9.13 21.27 14.49
N GLY A 127 -8.53 20.73 15.55
CA GLY A 127 -8.96 20.95 16.94
C GLY A 127 -10.38 20.46 17.21
N LYS A 128 -10.85 19.44 16.48
CA LYS A 128 -12.19 18.87 16.60
C LYS A 128 -12.20 17.64 17.52
N PRO A 129 -13.35 17.30 18.13
CA PRO A 129 -13.44 16.13 19.02
C PRO A 129 -13.27 14.82 18.25
N TYR A 130 -12.47 13.93 18.80
CA TYR A 130 -12.28 12.56 18.32
C TYR A 130 -12.01 11.61 19.50
N GLU A 131 -12.29 10.33 19.30
CA GLU A 131 -11.89 9.25 20.19
C GLU A 131 -11.15 8.20 19.36
N MET A 132 -9.89 7.94 19.71
CA MET A 132 -9.06 6.90 19.09
C MET A 132 -9.03 5.68 20.01
N LYS A 133 -9.49 4.54 19.50
CA LYS A 133 -9.49 3.25 20.20
C LYS A 133 -8.44 2.35 19.60
N TYR A 134 -7.44 2.01 20.41
CA TYR A 134 -6.46 1.01 20.06
C TYR A 134 -7.01 -0.38 20.36
N GLN A 135 -7.08 -1.26 19.36
CA GLN A 135 -7.66 -2.60 19.48
C GLN A 135 -6.59 -3.71 19.50
N GLY A 136 -5.33 -3.37 19.19
CA GLY A 136 -4.22 -4.32 19.11
C GLY A 136 -3.46 -4.17 17.81
N VAL A 137 -2.79 -5.24 17.37
CA VAL A 137 -2.12 -5.31 16.07
C VAL A 137 -2.72 -6.42 15.21
N TYR A 138 -2.97 -6.13 13.93
CA TYR A 138 -3.29 -7.17 12.95
C TYR A 138 -2.06 -8.02 12.65
N VAL A 139 -2.26 -9.33 12.51
CA VAL A 139 -1.27 -10.27 11.99
C VAL A 139 -1.35 -10.26 10.46
N LEU A 140 -0.32 -9.70 9.82
CA LEU A 140 -0.23 -9.54 8.36
C LEU A 140 0.62 -10.60 7.69
N SER A 141 1.56 -11.20 8.42
CA SER A 141 2.34 -12.35 7.96
C SER A 141 2.81 -13.13 9.17
N ILE A 142 3.16 -14.40 8.97
CA ILE A 142 3.73 -15.26 10.00
C ILE A 142 4.95 -15.94 9.37
N THR A 143 6.11 -15.82 10.01
CA THR A 143 7.35 -16.40 9.53
C THR A 143 7.40 -17.90 9.84
N GLU A 144 8.12 -18.67 9.03
CA GLU A 144 8.20 -20.14 9.19
C GLU A 144 8.81 -20.60 10.51
N ASP A 145 9.66 -19.77 11.12
CA ASP A 145 10.30 -19.98 12.41
C ASP A 145 9.48 -19.46 13.59
N SER A 146 8.33 -18.81 13.35
CA SER A 146 7.43 -18.38 14.42
C SER A 146 6.91 -19.59 15.21
N THR A 147 6.97 -19.46 16.53
CA THR A 147 6.41 -20.46 17.45
C THR A 147 4.89 -20.46 17.48
N PHE A 148 4.25 -19.45 16.88
CA PHE A 148 2.79 -19.28 16.83
C PHE A 148 2.17 -19.67 15.49
N LYS A 149 2.94 -20.23 14.56
CA LYS A 149 2.48 -20.48 13.17
C LYS A 149 1.29 -21.44 13.02
N ASN A 150 1.04 -22.27 14.03
CA ASN A 150 -0.11 -23.18 14.05
C ASN A 150 -1.29 -22.61 14.85
N ASP A 151 -1.09 -21.52 15.59
CA ASP A 151 -2.08 -20.92 16.47
C ASP A 151 -2.71 -19.67 15.85
N LEU A 152 -1.86 -18.83 15.23
CA LEU A 152 -2.22 -17.59 14.56
C LEU A 152 -2.60 -17.82 13.09
N GLN A 153 -3.50 -16.96 12.62
CA GLN A 153 -3.89 -16.83 11.22
C GLN A 153 -3.69 -15.38 10.77
N LEU A 154 -3.55 -15.16 9.46
CA LEU A 154 -3.66 -13.81 8.92
C LEU A 154 -5.01 -13.22 9.33
N SER A 155 -5.08 -11.91 9.59
CA SER A 155 -6.22 -11.16 10.11
C SER A 155 -6.50 -11.26 11.62
N ASP A 156 -5.83 -12.15 12.35
CA ASP A 156 -5.95 -12.17 13.81
C ASP A 156 -5.47 -10.83 14.39
N THR A 157 -6.14 -10.36 15.45
CA THR A 157 -5.71 -9.18 16.19
C THR A 157 -5.08 -9.60 17.50
N ILE A 158 -3.78 -9.39 17.67
CA ILE A 158 -3.12 -9.59 18.97
C ILE A 158 -3.46 -8.41 19.87
N THR A 159 -4.11 -8.70 21.00
CA THR A 159 -4.63 -7.71 21.94
C THR A 159 -3.75 -7.54 23.17
N ALA A 160 -2.96 -8.56 23.52
CA ALA A 160 -2.00 -8.50 24.62
C ALA A 160 -0.83 -9.48 24.46
N VAL A 161 0.29 -9.16 25.08
CA VAL A 161 1.48 -10.01 25.22
C VAL A 161 1.85 -10.10 26.70
N ASN A 162 1.96 -11.30 27.25
CA ASN A 162 2.20 -11.57 28.67
C ASN A 162 1.24 -10.80 29.61
N GLY A 163 -0.02 -10.65 29.19
CA GLY A 163 -1.03 -9.88 29.93
C GLY A 163 -0.90 -8.35 29.81
N HIS A 164 0.12 -7.83 29.13
CA HIS A 164 0.28 -6.40 28.85
C HIS A 164 -0.48 -6.01 27.59
N THR A 165 -1.26 -4.93 27.69
CA THR A 165 -1.89 -4.23 26.55
C THR A 165 -1.04 -3.04 26.12
N PHE A 166 -1.12 -2.68 24.85
CA PHE A 166 -0.32 -1.60 24.26
C PHE A 166 -1.20 -0.46 23.76
N LYS A 167 -0.58 0.66 23.38
CA LYS A 167 -1.26 1.79 22.72
C LYS A 167 -0.87 1.95 21.26
N SER A 168 0.18 1.27 20.82
CA SER A 168 0.68 1.25 19.46
C SER A 168 1.49 -0.03 19.18
N SER A 169 1.68 -0.31 17.91
CA SER A 169 2.53 -1.40 17.41
C SER A 169 3.98 -1.18 17.81
N THR A 170 4.44 0.08 17.82
CA THR A 170 5.76 0.46 18.30
C THR A 170 5.95 0.07 19.76
N ASP A 171 4.97 0.37 20.64
CA ASP A 171 5.05 0.00 22.06
C ASP A 171 5.15 -1.53 22.25
N MET A 172 4.37 -2.29 21.46
CA MET A 172 4.43 -3.76 21.48
C MET A 172 5.77 -4.28 20.98
N ILE A 173 6.29 -3.74 19.86
CA ILE A 173 7.59 -4.11 19.30
C ILE A 173 8.70 -3.80 20.31
N ASP A 174 8.68 -2.62 20.94
CA ASP A 174 9.68 -2.21 21.92
C ASP A 174 9.67 -3.14 23.13
N TYR A 175 8.49 -3.45 23.68
CA TYR A 175 8.35 -4.41 24.77
C TYR A 175 8.89 -5.80 24.39
N VAL A 176 8.51 -6.34 23.23
CA VAL A 176 8.94 -7.66 22.75
C VAL A 176 10.45 -7.69 22.46
N SER A 177 11.01 -6.61 21.92
CA SER A 177 12.42 -6.55 21.54
C SER A 177 13.38 -6.60 22.72
N GLN A 178 12.91 -6.22 23.91
CA GLN A 178 13.67 -6.26 25.17
C GLN A 178 13.72 -7.66 25.80
N GLN A 179 12.94 -8.60 25.28
CA GLN A 179 12.87 -9.97 25.80
C GLN A 179 14.02 -10.83 25.28
N LYS A 180 14.26 -11.97 25.92
CA LYS A 180 15.33 -12.90 25.52
C LYS A 180 14.78 -13.98 24.60
N VAL A 181 15.54 -14.27 23.55
CA VAL A 181 15.24 -15.39 22.65
C VAL A 181 15.19 -16.70 23.45
N GLY A 182 14.14 -17.49 23.22
CA GLY A 182 13.89 -18.75 23.91
C GLY A 182 13.05 -18.64 25.18
N ASP A 183 12.88 -17.45 25.76
CA ASP A 183 11.95 -17.23 26.87
C ASP A 183 10.50 -17.43 26.40
N GLU A 184 9.65 -17.85 27.33
CA GLU A 184 8.24 -18.10 27.09
C GLU A 184 7.48 -16.78 26.86
N VAL A 185 6.51 -16.82 25.96
CA VAL A 185 5.62 -15.68 25.67
C VAL A 185 4.20 -16.16 25.45
N THR A 186 3.26 -15.56 26.16
CA THR A 186 1.82 -15.78 25.99
C THR A 186 1.21 -14.62 25.24
N ILE A 187 0.48 -14.89 24.16
CA ILE A 187 -0.29 -13.87 23.43
C ILE A 187 -1.78 -14.11 23.61
N LYS A 188 -2.53 -13.02 23.73
CA LYS A 188 -3.99 -13.03 23.59
C LYS A 188 -4.34 -12.41 22.26
N TYR A 189 -5.28 -13.04 21.55
CA TYR A 189 -5.68 -12.58 20.24
C TYR A 189 -7.15 -12.87 19.95
N THR A 190 -7.74 -12.04 19.09
CA THR A 190 -9.11 -12.21 18.61
C THR A 190 -9.12 -12.55 17.14
N ARG A 191 -9.93 -13.52 16.75
CA ARG A 191 -10.19 -13.83 15.34
C ARG A 191 -11.24 -12.88 14.76
N MET A 192 -11.36 -12.87 13.44
CA MET A 192 -12.37 -12.08 12.71
C MET A 192 -13.83 -12.42 13.09
N ASP A 193 -14.08 -13.63 13.61
CA ASP A 193 -15.40 -14.02 14.13
C ASP A 193 -15.70 -13.49 15.55
N GLY A 194 -14.75 -12.75 16.15
CA GLY A 194 -14.84 -12.20 17.49
C GLY A 194 -14.46 -13.17 18.62
N SER A 195 -14.07 -14.41 18.30
CA SER A 195 -13.64 -15.37 19.31
C SER A 195 -12.27 -14.99 19.90
N ASN A 196 -12.16 -15.10 21.23
CA ASN A 196 -10.93 -14.83 21.97
C ASN A 196 -10.11 -16.12 22.13
N HIS A 197 -8.81 -16.02 21.90
CA HIS A 197 -7.84 -17.11 22.01
C HIS A 197 -6.62 -16.68 22.81
N GLU A 198 -5.91 -17.68 23.34
CA GLU A 198 -4.65 -17.51 24.03
C GLU A 198 -3.71 -18.62 23.58
N ALA A 199 -2.47 -18.25 23.25
CA ALA A 199 -1.44 -19.19 22.86
C ALA A 199 -0.13 -18.87 23.58
N THR A 200 0.63 -19.90 23.92
CA THR A 200 1.94 -19.76 24.56
C THR A 200 3.01 -20.36 23.66
N GLY A 201 4.02 -19.56 23.34
CA GLY A 201 5.14 -19.91 22.50
C GLY A 201 6.45 -19.43 23.10
N LYS A 202 7.43 -19.15 22.24
CA LYS A 202 8.73 -18.61 22.64
C LYS A 202 9.13 -17.45 21.75
N TYR A 203 9.88 -16.52 22.33
CA TYR A 203 10.54 -15.48 21.56
C TYR A 203 11.60 -16.08 20.64
N ILE A 204 11.69 -15.54 19.43
CA ILE A 204 12.63 -15.94 18.39
C ILE A 204 13.56 -14.80 18.00
N LYS A 205 14.66 -15.15 17.33
CA LYS A 205 15.55 -14.17 16.69
C LYS A 205 15.02 -13.88 15.29
N LEU A 206 14.60 -12.65 15.03
CA LEU A 206 14.13 -12.22 13.72
C LEU A 206 15.30 -12.06 12.73
N SER A 207 14.99 -12.03 11.43
CA SER A 207 15.97 -11.82 10.35
C SER A 207 16.74 -10.50 10.47
N ASN A 208 16.12 -9.46 11.04
CA ASN A 208 16.76 -8.17 11.34
C ASN A 208 17.64 -8.21 12.61
N GLY A 209 17.80 -9.36 13.24
CA GLY A 209 18.59 -9.55 14.45
C GLY A 209 17.92 -9.08 15.74
N LYS A 210 16.68 -8.61 15.74
CA LYS A 210 15.94 -8.27 16.97
C LYS A 210 15.21 -9.49 17.54
N THR A 211 14.85 -9.44 18.82
CA THR A 211 13.93 -10.41 19.42
C THR A 211 12.50 -10.14 18.92
N GLY A 212 11.73 -11.18 18.64
CA GLY A 212 10.36 -11.06 18.15
C GLY A 212 9.53 -12.33 18.33
N ILE A 213 8.30 -12.31 17.81
CA ILE A 213 7.39 -13.48 17.75
C ILE A 213 7.14 -13.98 16.32
N GLY A 214 7.83 -13.42 15.32
CA GLY A 214 7.80 -13.89 13.93
C GLY A 214 6.53 -13.53 13.16
N ILE A 215 6.05 -12.29 13.30
CA ILE A 215 4.89 -11.79 12.55
C ILE A 215 5.19 -10.45 11.87
N GLY A 216 4.57 -10.23 10.71
CA GLY A 216 4.35 -8.90 10.16
C GLY A 216 3.09 -8.32 10.78
N LEU A 217 3.09 -7.02 11.08
CA LEU A 217 2.01 -6.40 11.84
C LEU A 217 1.73 -4.96 11.43
N VAL A 218 0.50 -4.52 11.70
CA VAL A 218 0.08 -3.12 11.65
C VAL A 218 -0.94 -2.86 12.74
N ASP A 219 -1.08 -1.61 13.17
CA ASP A 219 -2.04 -1.23 14.19
C ASP A 219 -3.49 -1.49 13.75
N HIS A 220 -4.27 -2.10 14.65
CA HIS A 220 -5.71 -2.21 14.53
C HIS A 220 -6.32 -1.12 15.42
N THR A 221 -6.83 -0.09 14.77
CA THR A 221 -7.42 1.07 15.44
C THR A 221 -8.85 1.29 14.97
N GLN A 222 -9.60 2.03 15.77
CA GLN A 222 -10.89 2.57 15.40
C GLN A 222 -10.97 4.02 15.85
N VAL A 223 -11.38 4.91 14.94
CA VAL A 223 -11.57 6.32 15.25
C VAL A 223 -13.05 6.67 15.18
N VAL A 224 -13.53 7.37 16.22
CA VAL A 224 -14.89 7.90 16.27
C VAL A 224 -14.81 9.42 16.31
N THR A 225 -15.58 10.08 15.44
CA THR A 225 -15.52 11.53 15.26
C THR A 225 -16.91 12.16 15.21
N ASP A 226 -16.97 13.46 15.52
CA ASP A 226 -18.12 14.32 15.26
C ASP A 226 -17.68 15.63 14.56
N PRO A 227 -18.02 15.85 13.28
CA PRO A 227 -18.90 15.05 12.43
C PRO A 227 -18.34 13.67 12.07
N LYS A 228 -19.23 12.73 11.71
CA LYS A 228 -18.82 11.40 11.21
C LYS A 228 -18.12 11.53 9.85
N VAL A 229 -17.06 10.76 9.67
CA VAL A 229 -16.34 10.62 8.40
C VAL A 229 -16.39 9.18 7.94
N LYS A 230 -16.63 8.98 6.65
CA LYS A 230 -16.52 7.69 5.98
C LYS A 230 -15.57 7.81 4.80
N ILE A 231 -14.64 6.86 4.70
CA ILE A 231 -13.78 6.71 3.53
C ILE A 231 -14.14 5.40 2.84
N ASP A 232 -14.36 5.44 1.53
CA ASP A 232 -14.57 4.27 0.68
C ASP A 232 -13.54 4.27 -0.45
N ALA A 233 -12.46 3.50 -0.23
CA ALA A 233 -11.38 3.34 -1.20
C ALA A 233 -11.66 2.24 -2.25
N GLY A 234 -12.84 1.58 -2.19
CA GLY A 234 -13.17 0.45 -3.06
C GLY A 234 -12.13 -0.66 -2.99
N SER A 235 -11.56 -1.02 -4.15
CA SER A 235 -10.52 -2.05 -4.28
C SER A 235 -9.08 -1.52 -4.15
N ILE A 236 -8.89 -0.24 -3.81
CA ILE A 236 -7.56 0.36 -3.66
C ILE A 236 -6.99 -0.08 -2.31
N GLY A 237 -5.81 -0.68 -2.34
CA GLY A 237 -5.09 -1.15 -1.16
C GLY A 237 -3.84 -0.32 -0.84
N GLY A 238 -3.21 -0.66 0.29
CA GLY A 238 -1.93 -0.11 0.72
C GLY A 238 -2.03 1.22 1.47
N PRO A 239 -1.00 1.60 2.24
CA PRO A 239 -1.10 2.72 3.18
C PRO A 239 -0.88 4.11 2.55
N SER A 240 -0.46 4.15 1.27
CA SER A 240 0.08 5.36 0.62
C SER A 240 -0.92 6.50 0.37
N ALA A 241 -2.20 6.28 0.67
CA ALA A 241 -3.27 7.26 0.50
C ALA A 241 -3.49 8.16 1.73
N GLY A 242 -2.87 7.81 2.87
CA GLY A 242 -3.12 8.44 4.16
C GLY A 242 -3.00 9.97 4.17
N MET A 243 -1.93 10.51 3.58
CA MET A 243 -1.74 11.97 3.50
C MET A 243 -2.88 12.65 2.74
N MET A 244 -3.25 12.13 1.57
CA MET A 244 -4.26 12.76 0.73
C MET A 244 -5.67 12.67 1.34
N PHE A 245 -6.01 11.55 2.00
CA PHE A 245 -7.23 11.48 2.80
C PHE A 245 -7.24 12.49 3.94
N THR A 246 -6.10 12.69 4.61
CA THR A 246 -5.98 13.66 5.71
C THR A 246 -6.28 15.08 5.21
N LEU A 247 -5.69 15.47 4.08
CA LEU A 247 -5.90 16.80 3.49
C LEU A 247 -7.35 17.02 3.05
N GLU A 248 -7.97 16.04 2.40
CA GLU A 248 -9.37 16.10 1.97
C GLU A 248 -10.31 16.26 3.17
N ILE A 249 -10.15 15.42 4.20
CA ILE A 249 -10.98 15.46 5.41
C ILE A 249 -10.78 16.79 6.14
N TYR A 250 -9.52 17.22 6.32
CA TYR A 250 -9.20 18.48 6.98
C TYR A 250 -9.85 19.68 6.24
N SER A 251 -9.74 19.71 4.90
CA SER A 251 -10.38 20.71 4.05
C SER A 251 -11.89 20.76 4.30
N GLN A 252 -12.57 19.62 4.26
CA GLN A 252 -14.02 19.54 4.45
C GLN A 252 -14.48 19.94 5.86
N ILE A 253 -13.81 19.46 6.91
CA ILE A 253 -14.23 19.72 8.31
C ILE A 253 -13.90 21.15 8.77
N THR A 254 -12.89 21.79 8.18
CA THR A 254 -12.52 23.19 8.49
C THR A 254 -13.18 24.19 7.55
N GLY A 255 -13.63 23.76 6.37
CA GLY A 255 -14.16 24.64 5.32
C GLY A 255 -13.07 25.47 4.62
N LYS A 256 -11.79 25.13 4.80
CA LYS A 256 -10.67 25.80 4.14
C LYS A 256 -10.55 25.33 2.70
N ASP A 257 -10.48 26.25 1.75
CA ASP A 257 -10.18 25.91 0.34
C ASP A 257 -8.66 25.76 0.12
N LEU A 258 -8.13 24.58 0.46
CA LEU A 258 -6.71 24.26 0.26
C LEU A 258 -6.33 24.10 -1.23
N ARG A 259 -7.31 23.76 -2.07
CA ARG A 259 -7.08 23.49 -3.49
C ARG A 259 -6.98 24.78 -4.28
N GLN A 260 -7.76 25.80 -3.92
CA GLN A 260 -7.85 27.08 -4.65
C GLN A 260 -8.10 26.86 -6.15
N GLY A 261 -8.93 25.86 -6.50
CA GLY A 261 -9.21 25.48 -7.89
C GLY A 261 -8.12 24.66 -8.60
N ARG A 262 -7.02 24.28 -7.92
CA ARG A 262 -5.90 23.52 -8.50
C ARG A 262 -6.17 22.01 -8.48
N GLU A 263 -5.67 21.31 -9.50
CA GLU A 263 -5.60 19.85 -9.53
C GLU A 263 -4.28 19.40 -8.86
N ILE A 264 -4.38 18.85 -7.65
CA ILE A 264 -3.24 18.51 -6.80
C ILE A 264 -3.20 17.00 -6.60
N ALA A 265 -2.19 16.35 -7.14
CA ALA A 265 -1.93 14.94 -6.86
C ALA A 265 -0.95 14.81 -5.68
N GLY A 266 -0.93 13.63 -5.06
CA GLY A 266 0.12 13.32 -4.10
C GLY A 266 0.06 11.88 -3.62
N THR A 267 1.00 11.56 -2.75
CA THR A 267 1.13 10.25 -2.12
C THR A 267 1.87 10.39 -0.80
N GLY A 268 1.69 9.42 0.10
CA GLY A 268 2.40 9.38 1.38
C GLY A 268 1.57 8.64 2.40
N THR A 269 2.22 7.78 3.19
CA THR A 269 1.56 7.28 4.40
C THR A 269 1.42 8.41 5.40
N ILE A 270 0.58 8.23 6.41
CA ILE A 270 0.43 9.19 7.50
C ILE A 270 0.57 8.45 8.83
N ASN A 271 1.44 8.97 9.70
CA ASN A 271 1.68 8.44 11.04
C ASN A 271 0.91 9.24 12.09
N GLU A 272 0.79 8.68 13.31
CA GLU A 272 0.06 9.32 14.41
C GLU A 272 0.69 10.61 14.95
N ASP A 273 1.98 10.81 14.69
CA ASP A 273 2.71 12.04 15.00
C ASP A 273 2.56 13.11 13.90
N GLY A 274 1.90 12.78 12.78
CA GLY A 274 1.72 13.64 11.62
C GLY A 274 2.87 13.59 10.62
N SER A 275 3.89 12.75 10.84
CA SER A 275 4.93 12.51 9.85
C SER A 275 4.39 11.73 8.65
N ILE A 276 4.93 12.05 7.47
CA ILE A 276 4.60 11.40 6.20
C ILE A 276 5.66 10.36 5.92
N GLY A 277 5.24 9.11 5.77
CA GLY A 277 6.16 8.00 5.51
C GLY A 277 6.30 7.68 4.03
N GLN A 278 7.32 6.87 3.77
CA GLN A 278 7.70 6.40 2.45
C GLN A 278 6.61 5.57 1.77
N ILE A 279 6.62 5.59 0.44
CA ILE A 279 5.79 4.76 -0.42
C ILE A 279 6.61 4.05 -1.51
N GLY A 280 6.04 2.98 -2.06
CA GLY A 280 6.57 2.31 -3.26
C GLY A 280 6.07 2.94 -4.56
N GLY A 281 6.88 2.84 -5.63
CA GLY A 281 6.50 3.21 -6.99
C GLY A 281 6.27 4.71 -7.21
N VAL A 282 7.03 5.58 -6.53
CA VAL A 282 6.87 7.04 -6.64
C VAL A 282 7.07 7.55 -8.07
N ASP A 283 7.99 6.94 -8.81
CA ASP A 283 8.27 7.26 -10.21
C ASP A 283 7.04 7.05 -11.11
N LYS A 284 6.36 5.92 -10.92
CA LYS A 284 5.11 5.54 -11.60
C LYS A 284 3.98 6.48 -11.21
N LYS A 285 3.88 6.83 -9.93
CA LYS A 285 2.88 7.77 -9.41
C LYS A 285 3.05 9.19 -9.97
N VAL A 286 4.29 9.66 -10.11
CA VAL A 286 4.59 10.93 -10.78
C VAL A 286 4.19 10.87 -12.25
N ALA A 287 4.48 9.76 -12.95
CA ALA A 287 4.03 9.57 -14.33
C ALA A 287 2.50 9.59 -14.46
N THR A 288 1.79 8.89 -13.55
CA THR A 288 0.32 8.87 -13.48
C THR A 288 -0.26 10.27 -13.26
N ALA A 289 0.27 11.03 -12.29
CA ALA A 289 -0.17 12.40 -12.03
C ALA A 289 0.11 13.33 -13.23
N SER A 290 1.30 13.25 -13.81
CA SER A 290 1.69 14.07 -14.96
C SER A 290 0.79 13.81 -16.17
N ASN A 291 0.51 12.54 -16.48
CA ASN A 291 -0.38 12.14 -17.58
C ASN A 291 -1.82 12.62 -17.37
N SER A 292 -2.21 12.87 -16.13
CA SER A 292 -3.54 13.35 -15.75
C SER A 292 -3.63 14.87 -15.64
N GLY A 293 -2.53 15.58 -15.93
CA GLY A 293 -2.50 17.05 -15.96
C GLY A 293 -2.44 17.73 -14.59
N ALA A 294 -2.08 17.00 -13.52
CA ALA A 294 -1.90 17.59 -12.20
C ALA A 294 -0.84 18.71 -12.23
N LYS A 295 -1.08 19.78 -11.48
CA LYS A 295 -0.16 20.94 -11.42
C LYS A 295 0.86 20.82 -10.31
N ILE A 296 0.49 20.12 -9.25
CA ILE A 296 1.29 19.90 -8.05
C ILE A 296 1.28 18.41 -7.74
N PHE A 297 2.43 17.89 -7.33
CA PHE A 297 2.58 16.56 -6.77
C PHE A 297 3.22 16.65 -5.39
N LEU A 298 2.45 16.39 -4.34
CA LEU A 298 2.96 16.30 -2.97
C LEU A 298 3.63 14.94 -2.77
N CYS A 299 4.90 14.93 -2.36
CA CYS A 299 5.74 13.74 -2.30
C CYS A 299 6.46 13.62 -0.94
N PRO A 300 6.52 12.42 -0.32
CA PRO A 300 7.30 12.22 0.89
C PRO A 300 8.77 12.63 0.69
N ASP A 301 9.31 13.37 1.65
CA ASP A 301 10.74 13.71 1.72
C ASP A 301 11.33 13.11 2.99
N GLU A 302 11.67 11.82 2.91
CA GLU A 302 12.14 11.08 4.06
C GLU A 302 13.57 11.44 4.43
N THR A 303 13.88 11.32 5.72
CA THR A 303 15.26 11.40 6.21
C THR A 303 16.10 10.25 5.64
N GLU A 304 17.42 10.41 5.62
CA GLU A 304 18.33 9.33 5.20
C GLU A 304 18.16 8.05 6.03
N GLU A 305 17.83 8.18 7.32
CA GLU A 305 17.60 7.04 8.20
C GLU A 305 16.35 6.26 7.78
N GLN A 306 15.26 6.96 7.48
CA GLN A 306 14.02 6.36 6.97
C GLN A 306 14.23 5.68 5.62
N ALA A 307 14.94 6.34 4.68
CA ALA A 307 15.26 5.75 3.39
C ALA A 307 16.11 4.48 3.52
N LYS A 308 17.13 4.49 4.40
CA LYS A 308 17.96 3.31 4.71
C LYS A 308 17.14 2.18 5.33
N ALA A 309 16.26 2.49 6.27
CA ALA A 309 15.42 1.50 6.95
C ALA A 309 14.50 0.75 5.97
N SER A 310 14.03 1.45 4.94
CA SER A 310 13.19 0.84 3.90
C SER A 310 13.97 0.19 2.76
N GLY A 311 15.31 0.30 2.75
CA GLY A 311 16.16 -0.30 1.71
C GLY A 311 16.05 0.36 0.34
N THR A 312 15.62 1.63 0.27
CA THR A 312 15.34 2.36 -0.97
C THR A 312 15.96 3.74 -0.97
N THR A 313 15.84 4.43 -2.11
CA THR A 313 16.15 5.86 -2.28
C THR A 313 15.05 6.75 -1.66
N ASN A 314 15.39 8.01 -1.36
CA ASN A 314 14.43 9.01 -0.90
C ASN A 314 13.38 9.28 -2.00
N ASN A 315 12.09 9.24 -1.67
CA ASN A 315 10.99 9.33 -2.63
C ASN A 315 10.98 10.66 -3.38
N TYR A 316 11.31 11.76 -2.71
CA TYR A 316 11.38 13.06 -3.35
C TYR A 316 12.46 13.11 -4.44
N THR A 317 13.62 12.50 -4.20
CA THR A 317 14.71 12.41 -5.19
C THR A 317 14.28 11.63 -6.44
N ASP A 318 13.61 10.50 -6.25
CA ASP A 318 13.10 9.68 -7.36
C ASP A 318 11.96 10.37 -8.11
N ALA A 319 11.10 11.10 -7.39
CA ALA A 319 10.04 11.90 -7.98
C ALA A 319 10.58 13.00 -8.89
N LEU A 320 11.66 13.69 -8.47
CA LEU A 320 12.34 14.68 -9.30
C LEU A 320 12.97 14.06 -10.56
N ALA A 321 13.59 12.89 -10.42
CA ALA A 321 14.16 12.16 -11.55
C ALA A 321 13.07 11.74 -12.56
N ALA A 322 11.93 11.24 -12.07
CA ALA A 322 10.78 10.90 -12.89
C ALA A 322 10.18 12.12 -13.61
N ALA A 323 9.98 13.23 -12.88
CA ALA A 323 9.47 14.47 -13.46
C ALA A 323 10.39 15.01 -14.57
N LYS A 324 11.71 14.98 -14.35
CA LYS A 324 12.72 15.36 -15.36
C LYS A 324 12.65 14.46 -16.60
N LYS A 325 12.51 13.15 -16.40
CA LYS A 325 12.39 12.17 -17.50
C LYS A 325 11.12 12.38 -18.34
N LEU A 326 10.03 12.82 -17.70
CA LEU A 326 8.75 13.13 -18.35
C LEU A 326 8.74 14.51 -19.03
N ASN A 327 9.71 15.38 -18.71
CA ASN A 327 9.70 16.79 -19.11
C ASN A 327 8.36 17.48 -18.77
N THR A 328 7.89 17.26 -17.55
CA THR A 328 6.61 17.79 -17.07
C THR A 328 6.77 19.15 -16.38
N ASP A 329 5.78 20.02 -16.56
CA ASP A 329 5.68 21.30 -15.83
C ASP A 329 5.08 21.13 -14.42
N MET A 330 4.69 19.91 -14.05
CA MET A 330 4.13 19.59 -12.74
C MET A 330 5.18 19.85 -11.64
N LYS A 331 4.79 20.63 -10.63
CA LYS A 331 5.68 20.96 -9.51
C LYS A 331 5.68 19.83 -8.48
N ILE A 332 6.85 19.21 -8.29
CA ILE A 332 7.06 18.25 -7.20
C ILE A 332 7.35 19.01 -5.92
N VAL A 333 6.61 18.72 -4.85
CA VAL A 333 6.70 19.40 -3.56
C VAL A 333 7.08 18.39 -2.48
N PRO A 334 8.23 18.55 -1.81
CA PRO A 334 8.62 17.67 -0.72
C PRO A 334 7.80 17.97 0.53
N VAL A 335 7.35 16.92 1.22
CA VAL A 335 6.62 17.02 2.49
C VAL A 335 7.12 15.97 3.47
N LYS A 336 7.50 16.39 4.68
CA LYS A 336 7.94 15.49 5.76
C LYS A 336 6.83 15.23 6.76
N THR A 337 5.94 16.21 6.91
CA THR A 337 4.80 16.18 7.80
C THR A 337 3.56 16.67 7.09
N ILE A 338 2.39 16.31 7.62
CA ILE A 338 1.12 16.84 7.13
C ILE A 338 1.05 18.37 7.26
N GLN A 339 1.74 18.97 8.24
CA GLN A 339 1.82 20.41 8.38
C GLN A 339 2.57 21.07 7.21
N ASP A 340 3.65 20.45 6.71
CA ASP A 340 4.37 20.97 5.54
C ASP A 340 3.45 21.05 4.31
N ALA A 341 2.59 20.05 4.14
CA ALA A 341 1.59 20.02 3.07
C ALA A 341 0.57 21.16 3.23
N LEU A 342 0.04 21.34 4.44
CA LEU A 342 -0.90 22.43 4.75
C LEU A 342 -0.26 23.81 4.52
N ASP A 343 0.94 24.05 5.07
CA ASP A 343 1.69 25.30 4.93
C ASP A 343 2.01 25.63 3.47
N TYR A 344 2.19 24.61 2.62
CA TYR A 344 2.39 24.81 1.20
C TYR A 344 1.08 25.20 0.48
N LEU A 345 -0.03 24.54 0.83
CA LEU A 345 -1.32 24.70 0.14
C LEU A 345 -2.07 25.97 0.54
N GLU A 346 -1.85 26.46 1.76
CA GLU A 346 -2.47 27.69 2.29
C GLU A 346 -1.83 28.99 1.75
N LYS A 347 -0.72 28.89 1.01
CA LYS A 347 -0.08 30.02 0.32
C LYS A 347 -0.80 30.41 -0.96
#